data_AF-A0A6G7LYR4-F1
#
_entry.id   AF-A0A6G7LYR4-F1
#
_cell.length_a   1.000
_cell.length_b   1.000
_cell.length_c   1.000
_cell.angle_alpha   90.00
_cell.angle_beta   90.00
_cell.angle_gamma   90.00
#
_symmetry.space_group_name_H-M   'P 1'
#
loop_
_entity.id
_entity.type
_entity.pdbx_description
1 polymer ?
#
loop_
_entity_poly.entity_id
_entity_poly.type
_entity_poly.pdbx_seq_one_letter_code
_entity_poly.pdbx_strand_id
1 'polypeptide(L)'
;MLAQAMIDKLNEQINMEFFSSNLYLQMSAWCEDKGFEGAAKFLRDHADEEMQHMRRLFTYVSETGGMPLLGAIEAPKANFESLLSLFEYTYEHEQLITSKINALAHTAFTTQDYSTFNFLQWYVAEQHEEEKLFKSIVDKIRLVGEDGKALFLVDKDLMQLASEGGETVMNAQMA
;
A
#
# COMPACT_ATOMS: atom_id res chain seq x y z
N MET A 1 -11.75 16.02 -20.16
CA MET A 1 -11.15 14.89 -20.90
C MET A 1 -9.68 14.88 -20.54
N LEU A 2 -9.18 13.78 -19.98
CA LEU A 2 -7.77 13.67 -19.57
C LEU A 2 -6.84 13.76 -20.78
N ALA A 3 -5.68 14.40 -20.60
CA ALA A 3 -4.61 14.33 -21.59
C ALA A 3 -4.05 12.90 -21.65
N GLN A 4 -3.65 12.43 -22.85
CA GLN A 4 -3.12 11.07 -23.02
C GLN A 4 -1.94 10.79 -22.07
N ALA A 5 -1.03 11.75 -21.90
CA ALA A 5 0.09 11.63 -20.97
C ALA A 5 -0.32 11.44 -19.50
N MET A 6 -1.49 11.96 -19.09
CA MET A 6 -2.02 11.71 -17.74
C MET A 6 -2.65 10.31 -17.64
N ILE A 7 -3.37 9.88 -18.68
CA ILE A 7 -3.92 8.52 -18.76
C ILE A 7 -2.80 7.47 -18.65
N ASP A 8 -1.70 7.67 -19.38
CA ASP A 8 -0.56 6.75 -19.35
C ASP A 8 0.04 6.64 -17.94
N LYS A 9 0.21 7.78 -17.25
CA LYS A 9 0.71 7.83 -15.87
C LYS A 9 -0.24 7.20 -14.85
N LEU A 10 -1.55 7.41 -14.99
CA LEU A 10 -2.55 6.77 -14.13
C LEU A 10 -2.57 5.25 -14.36
N ASN A 11 -2.38 4.79 -15.60
CA ASN A 11 -2.26 3.36 -15.93
C ASN A 11 -0.97 2.74 -15.35
N GLU A 12 0.15 3.48 -15.33
CA GLU A 12 1.36 3.05 -14.62
C GLU A 12 1.08 2.86 -13.13
N GLN A 13 0.38 3.81 -12.49
CA GLN A 13 0.01 3.70 -11.07
C GLN A 13 -0.95 2.55 -10.80
N ILE A 14 -1.95 2.32 -11.65
CA ILE A 14 -2.86 1.17 -11.55
C ILE A 14 -2.07 -0.14 -11.50
N ASN A 15 -1.05 -0.30 -12.35
CA ASN A 15 -0.21 -1.49 -12.34
C ASN A 15 0.68 -1.57 -11.10
N MET A 16 1.17 -0.42 -10.60
CA MET A 16 1.94 -0.36 -9.36
C MET A 16 1.09 -0.86 -8.18
N GLU A 17 -0.13 -0.36 -7.98
CA GLU A 17 -0.99 -0.80 -6.87
C GLU A 17 -1.39 -2.27 -7.00
N PHE A 18 -1.59 -2.76 -8.24
CA PHE A 18 -1.86 -4.18 -8.46
C PHE A 18 -0.65 -5.04 -8.08
N PHE A 19 0.56 -4.59 -8.44
CA PHE A 19 1.77 -5.27 -8.00
C PHE A 19 1.94 -5.21 -6.47
N SER A 20 1.67 -4.07 -5.82
CA SER A 20 1.70 -3.91 -4.36
C SER A 20 0.77 -4.91 -3.67
N SER A 21 -0.48 -5.03 -4.12
CA SER A 21 -1.43 -6.02 -3.61
C SER A 21 -0.88 -7.46 -3.73
N ASN A 22 -0.32 -7.83 -4.89
CA ASN A 22 0.28 -9.16 -5.08
C ASN A 22 1.52 -9.38 -4.19
N LEU A 23 2.34 -8.34 -4.00
CA LEU A 23 3.50 -8.38 -3.11
C LEU A 23 3.09 -8.65 -1.67
N TYR A 24 2.10 -7.92 -1.16
CA TYR A 24 1.62 -8.08 0.21
C TYR A 24 0.92 -9.42 0.42
N LEU A 25 0.19 -9.92 -0.58
CA LEU A 25 -0.34 -11.27 -0.55
C LEU A 25 0.78 -12.32 -0.49
N GLN A 26 1.84 -12.17 -1.28
CA GLN A 26 2.98 -13.08 -1.27
C GLN A 26 3.77 -13.03 0.05
N MET A 27 3.92 -11.84 0.64
CA MET A 27 4.50 -11.65 1.97
C MET A 27 3.65 -12.32 3.05
N SER A 28 2.32 -12.22 2.96
CA SER A 28 1.41 -12.89 3.89
C SER A 28 1.61 -14.41 3.88
N ALA A 29 1.82 -15.00 2.70
CA ALA A 29 2.09 -16.43 2.56
C ALA A 29 3.46 -16.81 3.14
N TRP A 30 4.48 -15.94 3.01
CA TRP A 30 5.77 -16.15 3.67
C TRP A 30 5.62 -16.12 5.20
N CYS A 31 4.85 -15.18 5.75
CA CYS A 31 4.56 -15.10 7.18
C CYS A 31 3.87 -16.37 7.68
N GLU A 32 2.88 -16.87 6.95
CA GLU A 32 2.16 -18.12 7.28
C GLU A 32 3.07 -19.34 7.24
N ASP A 33 3.97 -19.46 6.24
CA ASP A 33 5.00 -20.51 6.18
C ASP A 33 5.97 -20.49 7.38
N LYS A 34 6.23 -19.31 7.95
CA LYS A 34 7.07 -19.15 9.14
C LYS A 34 6.31 -19.21 10.47
N GLY A 35 4.98 -19.34 10.44
CA GLY A 35 4.13 -19.42 11.63
C GLY A 35 3.80 -18.08 12.29
N PHE A 36 3.95 -16.97 11.57
CA PHE A 36 3.53 -15.63 12.00
C PHE A 36 2.09 -15.35 11.53
N GLU A 37 1.11 -15.93 12.23
CA GLU A 37 -0.30 -15.87 11.83
C GLU A 37 -0.87 -14.45 11.89
N GLY A 38 -0.46 -13.64 12.88
CA GLY A 38 -0.88 -12.24 12.99
C GLY A 38 -0.33 -11.36 11.89
N ALA A 39 0.96 -11.50 11.59
CA ALA A 39 1.59 -10.80 10.46
C ALA A 39 0.98 -11.24 9.11
N ALA A 40 0.68 -12.54 8.95
CA ALA A 40 0.03 -13.05 7.76
C ALA A 40 -1.37 -12.46 7.57
N LYS A 41 -2.19 -12.40 8.62
CA LYS A 41 -3.50 -11.76 8.54
C LYS A 41 -3.38 -10.28 8.20
N PHE A 42 -2.53 -9.54 8.90
CA PHE A 42 -2.31 -8.11 8.66
C PHE A 42 -1.95 -7.82 7.20
N LEU A 43 -0.95 -8.52 6.65
CA LEU A 43 -0.52 -8.31 5.25
C LEU A 43 -1.55 -8.77 4.22
N ARG A 44 -2.40 -9.74 4.57
CA ARG A 44 -3.49 -10.18 3.69
C ARG A 44 -4.60 -9.14 3.61
N ASP A 45 -4.96 -8.54 4.74
CA ASP A 45 -5.93 -7.44 4.75
C ASP A 45 -5.33 -6.22 4.02
N HIS A 46 -4.05 -5.91 4.24
CA HIS A 46 -3.34 -4.84 3.53
C HIS A 46 -3.28 -5.06 2.01
N ALA A 47 -3.12 -6.32 1.57
CA ALA A 47 -3.20 -6.67 0.16
C ALA A 47 -4.59 -6.38 -0.44
N ASP A 48 -5.66 -6.61 0.33
CA ASP A 48 -7.03 -6.29 -0.09
C ASP A 48 -7.28 -4.77 -0.13
N GLU A 49 -6.66 -3.99 0.77
CA GLU A 49 -6.69 -2.53 0.76
C GLU A 49 -6.00 -1.96 -0.49
N GLU A 50 -4.81 -2.44 -0.84
CA GLU A 50 -4.14 -2.02 -2.09
C GLU A 50 -4.91 -2.38 -3.36
N MET A 51 -5.62 -3.50 -3.34
CA MET A 51 -6.52 -3.87 -4.43
C MET A 51 -7.67 -2.85 -4.56
N GLN A 52 -8.14 -2.26 -3.45
CA GLN A 52 -9.12 -1.18 -3.47
C GLN A 52 -8.51 0.12 -3.99
N HIS A 53 -7.27 0.45 -3.63
CA HIS A 53 -6.52 1.59 -4.16
C HIS A 53 -6.42 1.51 -5.68
N MET A 54 -5.99 0.35 -6.20
CA MET A 54 -5.95 0.06 -7.63
C MET A 54 -7.32 0.26 -8.31
N ARG A 55 -8.38 -0.35 -7.76
CA ARG A 55 -9.74 -0.28 -8.33
C ARG A 55 -10.29 1.15 -8.34
N ARG A 56 -9.96 1.96 -7.33
CA ARG A 56 -10.36 3.36 -7.24
C ARG A 56 -9.74 4.17 -8.40
N LEU A 57 -8.45 4.01 -8.66
CA LEU A 57 -7.76 4.63 -9.81
C LEU A 57 -8.33 4.13 -11.15
N PHE A 58 -8.52 2.82 -11.29
CA PHE A 58 -9.09 2.19 -12.48
C PHE A 58 -10.47 2.76 -12.83
N THR A 59 -11.31 2.92 -11.81
CA THR A 59 -12.65 3.51 -11.95
C THR A 59 -12.57 4.98 -12.35
N TYR A 60 -11.72 5.77 -11.68
CA TYR A 60 -11.53 7.18 -12.00
C TYR A 60 -11.12 7.41 -13.46
N VAL A 61 -10.15 6.64 -13.97
CA VAL A 61 -9.75 6.73 -15.39
C VAL A 61 -10.94 6.45 -16.31
N SER A 62 -11.73 5.41 -16.02
CA SER A 62 -12.94 5.08 -16.79
C SER A 62 -13.97 6.21 -16.79
N GLU A 63 -14.24 6.80 -15.63
CA GLU A 63 -15.24 7.87 -15.45
C GLU A 63 -14.88 9.16 -16.21
N THR A 64 -13.59 9.42 -16.42
CA THR A 64 -13.11 10.57 -17.19
C THR A 64 -13.20 10.38 -18.71
N GLY A 65 -13.63 9.20 -19.17
CA GLY A 65 -13.65 8.78 -20.57
C GLY A 65 -12.30 8.23 -21.07
N GLY A 66 -11.32 8.04 -20.18
CA GLY A 66 -10.06 7.34 -20.47
C GLY A 66 -10.26 5.82 -20.43
N MET A 67 -9.39 5.08 -21.11
CA MET A 67 -9.37 3.62 -21.04
C MET A 67 -8.31 3.18 -20.02
N PRO A 68 -8.69 2.61 -18.86
CA PRO A 68 -7.72 2.00 -17.98
C PRO A 68 -7.16 0.72 -18.61
N LEU A 69 -5.86 0.50 -18.47
CA LEU A 69 -5.17 -0.64 -19.06
C LEU A 69 -4.38 -1.39 -17.99
N LEU A 70 -4.71 -2.67 -17.82
CA LEU A 70 -3.92 -3.59 -17.01
C LEU A 70 -2.77 -4.12 -17.87
N GLY A 71 -1.54 -3.92 -17.39
CA GLY A 71 -0.33 -4.42 -18.00
C GLY A 71 0.02 -5.82 -17.50
N ALA A 72 1.25 -6.25 -17.80
CA ALA A 72 1.82 -7.42 -17.17
C ALA A 72 2.18 -7.10 -15.72
N ILE A 73 1.77 -7.96 -14.78
CA ILE A 73 2.16 -7.86 -13.38
C ILE A 73 3.33 -8.81 -13.13
N GLU A 74 4.46 -8.26 -12.71
CA GLU A 74 5.65 -9.05 -12.40
C GLU A 74 5.43 -9.93 -11.16
N ALA A 75 6.13 -11.06 -11.10
CA ALA A 75 6.08 -11.92 -9.93
C ALA A 75 6.74 -11.22 -8.72
N PRO A 76 6.06 -11.11 -7.57
CA PRO A 76 6.62 -10.45 -6.40
C PRO A 76 7.75 -11.26 -5.76
N LYS A 77 8.59 -10.58 -4.98
CA LYS A 77 9.61 -11.22 -4.15
C LYS A 77 8.93 -12.17 -3.14
N ALA A 78 9.38 -13.43 -3.10
CA ALA A 78 8.79 -14.46 -2.25
C ALA A 78 9.66 -14.89 -1.05
N ASN A 79 10.94 -14.48 -1.01
CA ASN A 79 11.88 -14.89 0.04
C ASN A 79 12.36 -13.69 0.84
N PHE A 80 12.27 -13.80 2.16
CA PHE A 80 12.76 -12.83 3.13
C PHE A 80 13.61 -13.55 4.19
N GLU A 81 14.59 -12.86 4.76
CA GLU A 81 15.55 -13.45 5.71
C GLU A 81 14.97 -13.51 7.13
N SER A 82 14.23 -12.47 7.51
CA SER A 82 13.53 -12.35 8.79
C SER A 82 12.25 -11.53 8.66
N LEU A 83 11.43 -11.54 9.71
CA LEU A 83 10.23 -10.71 9.79
C LEU A 83 10.57 -9.22 9.71
N LEU A 84 11.69 -8.80 10.32
CA LEU A 84 12.17 -7.42 10.21
C LEU A 84 12.51 -7.07 8.76
N SER A 85 13.28 -7.92 8.06
CA SER A 85 13.65 -7.68 6.66
C SER A 85 12.44 -7.57 5.73
N LEU A 86 11.35 -8.28 6.05
CA LEU A 86 10.10 -8.21 5.32
C LEU A 86 9.44 -6.84 5.53
N PHE A 87 9.24 -6.40 6.78
CA PHE A 87 8.59 -5.13 7.06
C PHE A 87 9.44 -3.90 6.70
N GLU A 88 10.77 -4.01 6.73
CA GLU A 88 11.65 -2.98 6.19
C GLU A 88 11.46 -2.84 4.67
N TYR A 89 11.38 -3.96 3.94
CA TYR A 89 11.09 -3.95 2.52
C TYR A 89 9.68 -3.40 2.22
N THR A 90 8.67 -3.77 3.02
CA THR A 90 7.31 -3.21 2.89
C THR A 90 7.31 -1.70 3.10
N TYR A 91 8.02 -1.21 4.12
CA TYR A 91 8.12 0.22 4.39
C TYR A 91 8.81 0.98 3.24
N GLU A 92 9.90 0.44 2.69
CA GLU A 92 10.56 1.01 1.51
C GLU A 92 9.64 1.03 0.27
N HIS A 93 8.82 -0.02 0.10
CA HIS A 93 7.84 -0.10 -0.98
C HIS A 93 6.73 0.95 -0.82
N GLU A 94 6.22 1.17 0.38
CA GLU A 94 5.25 2.25 0.65
C GLU A 94 5.82 3.64 0.37
N GLN A 95 7.08 3.89 0.76
CA GLN A 95 7.75 5.15 0.41
C GLN A 95 7.88 5.35 -1.10
N LEU A 96 8.09 4.26 -1.85
CA LEU A 96 8.08 4.29 -3.31
C LEU A 96 6.68 4.67 -3.83
N ILE A 97 5.60 4.06 -3.33
CA ILE A 97 4.21 4.40 -3.71
C ILE A 97 3.95 5.88 -3.43
N THR A 98 4.25 6.37 -2.23
CA THR A 98 4.14 7.79 -1.85
C THR A 98 4.85 8.71 -2.85
N SER A 99 6.08 8.35 -3.26
CA SER A 99 6.82 9.15 -4.24
C SER A 99 6.13 9.22 -5.60
N LYS A 100 5.48 8.14 -6.04
CA LYS A 100 4.74 8.06 -7.30
C LYS A 100 3.45 8.87 -7.25
N ILE A 101 2.70 8.76 -6.15
CA ILE A 101 1.50 9.58 -5.91
C ILE A 101 1.84 11.07 -5.91
N ASN A 102 2.92 11.47 -5.24
CA ASN A 102 3.38 12.87 -5.25
C ASN A 102 3.77 13.34 -6.66
N ALA A 103 4.43 12.50 -7.46
CA ALA A 103 4.76 12.82 -8.84
C ALA A 103 3.50 12.96 -9.74
N LEU A 104 2.48 12.13 -9.52
CA LEU A 104 1.18 12.26 -10.19
C LEU A 104 0.48 13.56 -9.82
N ALA A 105 0.40 13.88 -8.52
CA ALA A 105 -0.22 15.11 -8.04
C ALA A 105 0.51 16.34 -8.61
N HIS A 106 1.84 16.34 -8.61
CA HIS A 106 2.63 17.40 -9.21
C HIS A 106 2.36 17.55 -10.72
N THR A 107 2.30 16.43 -11.45
CA THR A 107 1.99 16.44 -12.88
C THR A 107 0.60 17.04 -13.12
N ALA A 108 -0.42 16.57 -12.39
CA ALA A 108 -1.79 17.05 -12.53
C ALA A 108 -1.88 18.56 -12.24
N PHE A 109 -1.22 19.03 -11.19
CA PHE A 109 -1.18 20.45 -10.85
C PHE A 109 -0.50 21.30 -11.93
N THR A 110 0.68 20.88 -12.39
CA THR A 110 1.47 21.65 -13.38
C THR A 110 0.85 21.66 -14.77
N THR A 111 0.08 20.63 -15.13
CA THR A 111 -0.73 20.60 -16.36
C THR A 111 -2.12 21.21 -16.19
N GLN A 112 -2.42 21.82 -15.03
CA GLN A 112 -3.71 22.43 -14.70
C GLN A 112 -4.89 21.44 -14.78
N ASP A 113 -4.62 20.15 -14.59
CA ASP A 113 -5.64 19.12 -14.42
C ASP A 113 -6.09 19.09 -12.95
N TYR A 114 -6.89 20.09 -12.59
CA TYR A 114 -7.37 20.24 -11.23
C TYR A 114 -8.34 19.13 -10.80
N SER A 115 -8.97 18.42 -11.76
CA SER A 115 -9.83 17.28 -11.44
C SER A 115 -9.00 16.10 -10.95
N THR A 116 -7.96 15.72 -11.69
CA THR A 116 -7.05 14.65 -11.26
C THR A 116 -6.29 15.06 -10.00
N PHE A 117 -5.85 16.31 -9.91
CA PHE A 117 -5.18 16.81 -8.70
C PHE A 117 -6.07 16.68 -7.46
N ASN A 118 -7.34 17.07 -7.55
CA ASN A 118 -8.30 16.93 -6.46
C ASN A 118 -8.57 15.46 -6.12
N PHE A 119 -8.74 14.59 -7.13
CA PHE A 119 -8.93 13.15 -6.93
C PHE A 119 -7.75 12.51 -6.18
N LEU A 120 -6.52 12.89 -6.53
CA LEU A 120 -5.30 12.35 -5.92
C LEU A 120 -5.09 12.77 -4.46
N GLN A 121 -5.83 13.76 -3.95
CA GLN A 121 -5.69 14.16 -2.54
C GLN A 121 -6.08 13.05 -1.56
N TRP A 122 -6.97 12.15 -1.97
CA TRP A 122 -7.27 10.95 -1.18
C TRP A 122 -6.01 10.08 -1.00
N TYR A 123 -5.29 9.78 -2.09
CA TYR A 123 -4.04 9.00 -2.02
C TYR A 123 -2.93 9.71 -1.26
N VAL A 124 -2.81 11.03 -1.41
CA VAL A 124 -1.82 11.82 -0.66
C VAL A 124 -2.06 11.70 0.85
N ALA A 125 -3.32 11.70 1.28
CA ALA A 125 -3.67 11.51 2.68
C ALA A 125 -3.50 10.05 3.13
N GLU A 126 -3.88 9.07 2.30
CA GLU A 126 -3.75 7.66 2.61
C GLU A 126 -2.28 7.29 2.84
N GLN A 127 -1.39 7.63 1.90
CA GLN A 127 0.04 7.35 2.00
C GLN A 127 0.72 8.00 3.23
N HIS A 128 0.14 9.06 3.80
CA HIS A 128 0.62 9.62 5.07
C HIS A 128 0.39 8.65 6.24
N GLU A 129 -0.78 8.02 6.30
CA GLU A 129 -1.09 7.02 7.31
C GLU A 129 -0.29 5.73 7.07
N GLU A 130 -0.09 5.33 5.81
CA GLU A 130 0.70 4.14 5.47
C GLU A 130 2.15 4.25 5.95
N GLU A 131 2.84 5.34 5.62
CA GLU A 131 4.23 5.50 6.05
C GLU A 131 4.36 5.50 7.58
N LYS A 132 3.40 6.09 8.28
CA LYS A 132 3.36 6.09 9.75
C LYS A 132 3.12 4.68 10.29
N LEU A 133 2.17 3.94 9.71
CA LEU A 133 1.83 2.57 10.11
C LEU A 133 3.05 1.66 9.98
N PHE A 134 3.63 1.56 8.79
CA PHE A 134 4.77 0.67 8.53
C PHE A 134 6.03 1.09 9.27
N LYS A 135 6.30 2.40 9.40
CA LYS A 135 7.39 2.89 10.25
C LYS A 135 7.24 2.44 11.70
N SER A 136 6.01 2.49 12.23
CA SER A 136 5.74 2.09 13.62
C SER A 136 5.97 0.59 13.84
N ILE A 137 5.63 -0.25 12.86
CA ILE A 137 5.87 -1.70 12.91
C ILE A 137 7.38 -1.98 12.92
N VAL A 138 8.12 -1.38 11.99
CA VAL A 138 9.59 -1.51 11.93
C VAL A 138 10.24 -1.06 13.24
N ASP A 139 9.82 0.09 13.80
CA ASP A 139 10.34 0.60 15.06
C ASP A 139 10.03 -0.34 16.24
N LYS A 140 8.82 -0.93 16.29
CA LYS A 140 8.45 -1.90 17.32
C LYS A 140 9.34 -3.15 17.25
N ILE A 141 9.54 -3.73 16.08
CA ILE A 141 10.39 -4.91 15.91
C ILE A 141 11.82 -4.59 16.35
N ARG A 142 12.37 -3.44 15.94
CA ARG A 142 13.71 -3.00 16.37
C ARG A 142 13.80 -2.74 17.88
N LEU A 143 12.73 -2.25 18.50
CA LEU A 143 12.68 -1.98 19.94
C LEU A 143 12.72 -3.27 20.76
N VAL A 144 11.93 -4.28 20.39
CA VAL A 144 11.85 -5.54 21.14
C VAL A 144 12.91 -6.55 20.74
N GLY A 145 13.51 -6.40 19.56
CA GLY A 145 14.47 -7.33 18.98
C GLY A 145 13.82 -8.48 18.21
N GLU A 146 14.65 -9.40 17.70
CA GLU A 146 14.23 -10.50 16.83
C GLU A 146 14.33 -11.89 17.50
N ASP A 147 14.41 -11.95 18.83
CA ASP A 147 14.33 -13.24 19.53
C ASP A 147 12.89 -13.80 19.49
N GLY A 148 12.74 -15.12 19.64
CA GLY A 148 11.44 -15.77 19.50
C GLY A 148 10.34 -15.24 20.42
N LYS A 149 10.67 -14.74 21.62
CA LYS A 149 9.68 -14.13 22.53
C LYS A 149 9.25 -12.75 22.03
N ALA A 150 10.20 -11.95 21.54
CA ALA A 150 9.93 -10.65 20.95
C ALA A 150 9.04 -10.77 19.71
N LEU A 151 9.39 -11.69 18.79
CA LEU A 151 8.60 -11.92 17.57
C LEU A 151 7.18 -12.44 17.86
N PHE A 152 7.02 -13.28 18.89
CA PHE A 152 5.69 -13.71 19.33
C PHE A 152 4.81 -12.56 19.84
N LEU A 153 5.40 -11.57 20.51
CA LEU A 153 4.68 -10.37 20.95
C LEU A 153 4.32 -9.47 19.75
N VAL A 154 5.26 -9.27 18.82
CA VAL A 154 5.02 -8.51 17.58
C VAL A 154 3.88 -9.15 16.77
N ASP A 155 3.88 -10.47 16.62
CA ASP A 155 2.85 -11.17 15.86
C ASP A 155 1.45 -10.97 16.48
N LYS A 156 1.36 -11.00 17.82
CA LYS A 156 0.11 -10.67 18.53
C LYS A 156 -0.34 -9.23 18.33
N ASP A 157 0.58 -8.27 18.38
CA ASP A 157 0.29 -6.88 18.09
C ASP A 157 -0.25 -6.70 16.66
N LEU A 158 0.34 -7.39 15.67
CA LEU A 158 -0.11 -7.35 14.27
C LEU A 158 -1.50 -7.99 14.10
N MET A 159 -1.77 -9.08 14.81
CA MET A 159 -3.12 -9.68 14.85
C MET A 159 -4.15 -8.69 15.39
N GLN A 160 -3.80 -7.93 16.43
CA GLN A 160 -4.68 -6.92 17.01
C GLN A 160 -4.93 -5.77 16.03
N LEU A 161 -3.88 -5.24 15.39
CA LEU A 161 -3.99 -4.20 14.37
C LEU A 161 -4.91 -4.62 13.21
N ALA A 162 -4.77 -5.87 12.74
CA ALA A 162 -5.62 -6.44 11.68
C ALA A 162 -7.08 -6.70 12.12
N SER A 163 -7.36 -6.72 13.42
CA SER A 163 -8.70 -7.01 13.95
C SER A 163 -9.47 -5.76 14.35
N GLU A 164 -8.76 -4.71 14.76
CA GLU A 164 -9.36 -3.45 15.20
C GLU A 164 -9.68 -2.52 14.02
N GLY A 165 -9.08 -2.76 12.85
CA GLY A 165 -9.19 -1.88 11.69
C GLY A 165 -8.48 -0.57 11.99
N GLY A 166 -7.38 -0.25 11.30
CA GLY A 166 -6.68 1.00 11.52
C GLY A 166 -7.66 2.18 11.42
N GLU A 167 -7.89 2.91 12.51
CA GLU A 167 -8.63 4.17 12.46
C GLU A 167 -7.80 5.15 11.63
N THR A 168 -8.12 5.25 10.34
CA THR A 168 -7.57 6.30 9.47
C THR A 168 -8.26 7.62 9.78
N VAL A 169 -7.54 8.73 9.66
CA VAL A 169 -8.09 10.08 9.85
C VAL A 169 -9.28 10.35 8.91
N MET A 170 -9.38 9.64 7.79
CA MET A 170 -10.48 9.76 6.83
C MET A 170 -11.75 8.99 7.22
N ASN A 171 -11.65 7.88 7.95
CA ASN A 171 -12.82 7.18 8.49
C ASN A 171 -13.58 8.05 9.53
N ALA A 172 -12.87 8.97 10.20
CA ALA A 172 -13.47 9.90 11.15
C ALA A 172 -14.25 11.07 10.50
N GLN A 173 -14.11 11.32 9.19
CA GLN A 173 -14.80 12.42 8.48
C GLN A 173 -16.09 11.99 7.78
N MET A 174 -16.43 10.70 7.79
CA MET A 174 -17.66 10.14 7.21
C MET A 174 -18.67 9.64 8.26
N ALA A 175 -18.44 9.95 9.54
CA ALA A 175 -19.36 9.69 10.66
C ALA A 175 -20.09 10.97 11.10
#